data_AF-A0A060BYP3-F1
#
_entry.id   AF-A0A060BYP3-F1
#
_cell.length_a   1.000
_cell.length_b   1.000
_cell.length_c   1.000
_cell.angle_alpha   90.00
_cell.angle_beta   90.00
_cell.angle_gamma   90.00
#
_symmetry.space_group_name_H-M   'P 1'
#
loop_
_entity.id
_entity.type
_entity.pdbx_description
1 polymer ?
#
loop_
_entity_poly.entity_id
_entity_poly.type
_entity_poly.pdbx_seq_one_letter_code
_entity_poly.pdbx_strand_id
1 'polypeptide(L)'
;MNFVTAHDGFTLHDLVSYDVKHNLANGEHNRDGADTNRSYNHGTEGATDDPAILATRRKAMRNVIGTLLTSAGVPMITAGDEFGRTQRGNNNAYCHDSPLTWVSWQHDPWQEDLLAHVQTLIRLRHENPALRPSRYAHEDEHV
;
A
#
# COMPACT_ATOMS: atom_id res chain seq x y z
N MET A 1 -16.36 1.27 3.65
CA MET A 1 -15.19 0.58 3.06
C MET A 1 -13.97 1.39 3.41
N ASN A 2 -12.97 0.75 4.01
CA ASN A 2 -11.70 1.40 4.35
C ASN A 2 -10.65 0.93 3.34
N PHE A 3 -9.89 1.86 2.79
CA PHE A 3 -8.77 1.55 1.91
C PHE A 3 -7.75 2.68 2.04
N VAL A 4 -6.49 2.39 1.73
CA VAL A 4 -5.42 3.39 1.67
C VAL A 4 -4.95 3.58 0.24
N THR A 5 -4.85 2.47 -0.49
CA THR A 5 -4.48 2.40 -1.90
C THR A 5 -5.65 1.84 -2.71
N ALA A 6 -5.63 2.10 -4.01
CA ALA A 6 -6.55 1.53 -4.98
C ALA A 6 -5.80 1.32 -6.31
N HIS A 7 -6.53 0.98 -7.37
CA HIS A 7 -5.98 1.01 -8.72
C HIS A 7 -5.69 2.45 -9.20
N ASP A 8 -6.45 3.42 -8.70
CA ASP A 8 -6.18 4.85 -8.86
C ASP A 8 -5.16 5.31 -7.82
N GLY A 9 -4.11 6.00 -8.26
CA GLY A 9 -3.05 6.49 -7.38
C GLY A 9 -1.89 5.51 -7.24
N PHE A 10 -1.11 5.71 -6.17
CA PHE A 10 0.05 4.86 -5.89
C PHE A 10 -0.33 3.49 -5.33
N THR A 11 0.50 2.50 -5.63
CA THR A 11 0.61 1.26 -4.84
C THR A 11 1.11 1.55 -3.42
N LEU A 12 0.99 0.60 -2.50
CA LEU A 12 1.48 0.77 -1.13
C LEU A 12 2.99 1.02 -1.09
N HIS A 13 3.75 0.33 -1.95
CA HIS A 13 5.19 0.51 -2.03
C HIS A 13 5.54 1.87 -2.62
N ASP A 14 4.82 2.33 -3.65
CA ASP A 14 5.09 3.63 -4.25
C ASP A 14 4.67 4.80 -3.33
N LEU A 15 3.60 4.62 -2.54
CA LEU A 15 3.13 5.59 -1.55
C LEU A 15 4.22 5.97 -0.52
N VAL A 16 5.12 5.03 -0.22
CA VAL A 16 6.26 5.24 0.69
C VAL A 16 7.59 5.46 -0.06
N SER A 17 7.57 5.55 -1.39
CA SER A 17 8.79 5.63 -2.20
C SER A 17 8.87 6.85 -3.11
N TYR A 18 7.75 7.55 -3.34
CA TYR A 18 7.67 8.67 -4.26
C TYR A 18 6.90 9.85 -3.67
N ASP A 19 7.42 11.06 -3.78
CA ASP A 19 6.72 12.30 -3.43
C ASP A 19 5.90 12.84 -4.60
N VAL A 20 6.32 12.54 -5.83
CA VAL A 20 5.67 13.03 -7.06
C VAL A 20 5.35 11.88 -8.02
N LYS A 21 4.33 12.07 -8.87
CA LYS A 21 3.95 11.10 -9.89
C LYS A 21 4.94 11.09 -11.06
N HIS A 22 5.21 9.90 -11.59
CA HIS A 22 6.11 9.61 -12.72
C HIS A 22 5.32 8.92 -13.85
N ASN A 23 4.31 9.62 -14.37
CA ASN A 23 3.37 9.14 -15.38
C ASN A 23 3.85 9.43 -16.82
N LEU A 24 5.13 9.80 -17.02
CA LEU A 24 5.68 10.13 -18.34
C LEU A 24 5.45 9.03 -19.38
N ALA A 25 5.47 7.76 -18.94
CA ALA A 25 5.21 6.60 -19.78
C ALA A 25 3.78 6.55 -20.36
N ASN A 26 2.84 7.33 -19.82
CA ASN A 26 1.44 7.38 -20.28
C ASN A 26 1.27 8.21 -21.57
N GLY A 27 2.27 9.02 -21.95
CA GLY A 27 2.23 9.84 -23.15
C GLY A 27 1.49 11.18 -23.01
N GLU A 28 1.02 11.53 -21.81
CA GLU A 28 0.28 12.78 -21.55
C GLU A 28 1.13 13.89 -20.91
N HIS A 29 2.46 13.78 -21.03
CA HIS A 29 3.44 14.71 -20.45
C HIS A 29 3.30 14.87 -18.92
N ASN A 30 3.02 13.78 -18.20
CA ASN A 30 2.83 13.75 -16.74
C ASN A 30 1.66 14.61 -16.24
N ARG A 31 0.71 14.99 -17.10
CA ARG A 31 -0.45 15.81 -16.70
C ARG A 31 -1.57 14.99 -16.08
N ASP A 32 -1.64 13.72 -16.41
CA ASP A 32 -2.64 12.77 -15.94
C ASP A 32 -2.33 12.24 -14.53
N GLY A 33 -3.32 11.66 -13.85
CA GLY A 33 -3.22 11.19 -12.47
C GLY A 33 -3.28 12.30 -11.42
N ALA A 34 -3.43 11.92 -10.14
CA ALA A 34 -3.57 12.86 -9.04
C ALA A 34 -2.24 13.54 -8.66
N ASP A 35 -2.26 14.85 -8.39
CA ASP A 35 -1.07 15.59 -7.91
C ASP A 35 -0.86 15.47 -6.39
N THR A 36 -1.94 15.24 -5.64
CA THR A 36 -1.93 15.19 -4.17
C THR A 36 -2.09 13.75 -3.66
N ASN A 37 -0.97 13.03 -3.61
CA ASN A 37 -0.95 11.60 -3.22
C ASN A 37 -0.83 11.37 -1.71
N ARG A 38 -0.47 12.40 -0.93
CA ARG A 38 -0.15 12.28 0.52
C ARG A 38 0.89 11.18 0.80
N SER A 39 1.84 11.05 -0.12
CA SER A 39 2.95 10.10 -0.07
C SER A 39 4.17 10.72 0.61
N TYR A 40 5.14 9.87 0.96
CA TYR A 40 6.42 10.33 1.47
C TYR A 40 7.54 9.36 1.08
N ASN A 41 8.55 9.84 0.36
CA ASN A 41 9.63 9.01 -0.20
C ASN A 41 10.73 8.62 0.82
N HIS A 42 10.67 9.16 2.04
CA HIS A 42 11.65 8.94 3.11
C HIS A 42 13.09 9.38 2.80
N GLY A 43 13.25 10.40 1.94
CA GLY A 43 14.52 11.09 1.68
C GLY A 43 15.17 10.76 0.33
N THR A 44 14.64 9.82 -0.45
CA THR A 44 15.12 9.53 -1.81
C THR A 44 13.94 9.24 -2.71
N GLU A 45 13.85 9.85 -3.88
CA GLU A 45 12.76 9.60 -4.82
C GLU A 45 12.98 8.27 -5.56
N GLY A 46 12.04 7.33 -5.43
CA GLY A 46 12.07 6.03 -6.10
C GLY A 46 13.08 5.04 -5.50
N ALA A 47 13.66 4.19 -6.35
CA ALA A 47 14.55 3.11 -5.95
C ALA A 47 15.83 3.63 -5.28
N THR A 48 16.31 2.91 -4.26
CA THR A 48 17.52 3.25 -3.50
C THR A 48 18.15 1.99 -2.94
N ASP A 49 19.47 2.01 -2.78
CA ASP A 49 20.24 0.96 -2.09
C ASP A 49 20.56 1.33 -0.63
N ASP A 50 20.11 2.51 -0.15
CA ASP A 50 20.33 2.93 1.23
C ASP A 50 19.54 2.01 2.20
N PRO A 51 20.23 1.21 3.03
CA PRO A 51 19.56 0.26 3.92
C PRO A 51 18.69 0.94 4.98
N ALA A 52 19.02 2.17 5.41
CA ALA A 52 18.23 2.91 6.39
C ALA A 52 16.89 3.39 5.81
N ILE A 53 16.90 3.86 4.57
CA ILE A 53 15.67 4.25 3.86
C ILE A 53 14.82 3.02 3.57
N LEU A 54 15.42 1.94 3.06
CA LEU A 54 14.72 0.68 2.78
C LEU A 54 14.06 0.11 4.04
N ALA A 55 14.76 0.09 5.19
CA ALA A 55 14.19 -0.33 6.46
C ALA A 55 13.02 0.55 6.89
N THR A 56 13.14 1.88 6.71
CA THR A 56 12.08 2.84 7.05
C THR A 56 10.83 2.62 6.19
N ARG A 57 10.98 2.45 4.88
CA ARG A 57 9.86 2.17 3.96
C ARG A 57 9.16 0.86 4.27
N ARG A 58 9.94 -0.19 4.54
CA ARG A 58 9.41 -1.50 4.97
C ARG A 58 8.63 -1.40 6.28
N LYS A 59 9.04 -0.53 7.20
CA LYS A 59 8.28 -0.23 8.42
C LYS A 59 7.01 0.58 8.10
N ALA A 60 7.11 1.59 7.25
CA ALA A 60 5.98 2.42 6.84
C ALA A 60 4.86 1.59 6.16
N MET A 61 5.20 0.69 5.23
CA MET A 61 4.23 -0.23 4.61
C MET A 61 3.49 -1.07 5.66
N ARG A 62 4.21 -1.62 6.64
CA ARG A 62 3.61 -2.38 7.76
C ARG A 62 2.71 -1.51 8.63
N ASN A 63 3.09 -0.27 8.91
CA ASN A 63 2.24 0.65 9.67
C ASN A 63 0.93 0.96 8.94
N VAL A 64 1.00 1.22 7.63
CA VAL A 64 -0.17 1.54 6.81
C VAL A 64 -1.12 0.33 6.72
N ILE A 65 -0.62 -0.84 6.35
CA ILE A 65 -1.46 -2.05 6.22
C ILE A 65 -1.94 -2.55 7.59
N GLY A 66 -1.13 -2.38 8.63
CA GLY A 66 -1.50 -2.59 10.03
C GLY A 66 -2.71 -1.74 10.41
N THR A 67 -2.61 -0.43 10.19
CA THR A 67 -3.72 0.51 10.48
C THR A 67 -4.99 0.11 9.74
N LEU A 68 -4.89 -0.23 8.45
CA LEU A 68 -6.03 -0.67 7.65
C LEU A 68 -6.68 -1.94 8.21
N LEU A 69 -5.88 -2.96 8.53
CA LEU A 69 -6.35 -4.27 8.96
C LEU A 69 -6.78 -4.33 10.43
N THR A 70 -6.38 -3.36 11.26
CA THR A 70 -6.83 -3.24 12.66
C THR A 70 -7.95 -2.21 12.85
N SER A 71 -8.31 -1.45 11.81
CA SER A 71 -9.42 -0.49 11.91
C SER A 71 -10.78 -1.18 11.90
N ALA A 72 -11.76 -0.59 12.60
CA ALA A 72 -13.16 -0.98 12.50
C ALA A 72 -13.70 -0.74 11.08
N GLY A 73 -14.58 -1.62 10.59
CA GLY A 73 -15.18 -1.53 9.25
C GLY A 73 -14.79 -2.69 8.33
N VAL A 74 -14.79 -2.46 7.02
CA VAL A 74 -14.46 -3.47 5.99
C VAL A 74 -13.24 -2.98 5.19
N PRO A 75 -12.05 -3.60 5.36
CA PRO A 75 -10.85 -3.21 4.65
C PRO A 75 -10.84 -3.75 3.21
N MET A 76 -10.23 -2.98 2.30
CA MET A 76 -9.90 -3.41 0.94
C MET A 76 -8.38 -3.32 0.75
N ILE A 77 -7.76 -4.41 0.28
CA ILE A 77 -6.35 -4.46 -0.08
C ILE A 77 -6.26 -4.40 -1.61
N THR A 78 -5.41 -3.52 -2.13
CA THR A 78 -5.09 -3.49 -3.56
C THR A 78 -4.20 -4.66 -3.92
N ALA A 79 -4.51 -5.35 -5.02
CA ALA A 79 -3.78 -6.55 -5.43
C ALA A 79 -2.28 -6.26 -5.60
N GLY A 80 -1.47 -7.04 -4.88
CA GLY A 80 -0.02 -6.97 -4.86
C GLY A 80 0.58 -6.05 -3.79
N ASP A 81 -0.22 -5.26 -3.08
CA ASP A 81 0.29 -4.49 -1.94
C ASP A 81 0.72 -5.41 -0.78
N GLU A 82 0.17 -6.62 -0.71
CA GLU A 82 0.53 -7.62 0.30
C GLU A 82 2.00 -8.07 0.23
N PHE A 83 2.67 -7.87 -0.91
CA PHE A 83 4.10 -8.13 -1.12
C PHE A 83 4.84 -6.93 -1.72
N GLY A 84 4.24 -5.73 -1.70
CA GLY A 84 4.90 -4.49 -2.11
C GLY A 84 5.07 -4.32 -3.62
N ARG A 85 4.03 -4.64 -4.41
CA ARG A 85 3.96 -4.31 -5.84
C ARG A 85 4.27 -2.83 -6.06
N THR A 86 4.98 -2.52 -7.14
CA THR A 86 5.33 -1.16 -7.55
C THR A 86 4.92 -0.94 -9.00
N GLN A 87 4.45 0.27 -9.28
CA GLN A 87 4.24 0.83 -10.63
C GLN A 87 5.31 1.89 -10.91
N ARG A 88 6.45 1.84 -10.21
CA ARG A 88 7.62 2.71 -10.37
C ARG A 88 7.28 4.20 -10.29
N GLY A 89 6.38 4.55 -9.39
CA GLY A 89 5.91 5.92 -9.22
C GLY A 89 4.90 6.38 -10.28
N ASN A 90 4.41 5.49 -11.15
CA ASN A 90 3.27 5.81 -12.00
C ASN A 90 1.98 5.61 -11.19
N ASN A 91 1.28 6.71 -10.89
CA ASN A 91 0.05 6.69 -10.08
C ASN A 91 -1.23 6.62 -10.92
N ASN A 92 -1.09 6.40 -12.23
CA ASN A 92 -2.20 6.36 -13.17
C ASN A 92 -1.88 5.41 -14.34
N ALA A 93 -1.44 4.19 -14.06
CA ALA A 93 -0.93 3.28 -15.10
C ALA A 93 -2.03 2.61 -15.94
N TYR A 94 -3.06 3.36 -16.33
CA TYR A 94 -4.29 2.86 -16.97
C TYR A 94 -4.06 2.29 -18.38
N CYS A 95 -3.06 2.80 -19.10
CA CYS A 95 -2.77 2.44 -20.48
C CYS A 95 -1.62 1.42 -20.63
N HIS A 96 -1.18 0.80 -19.53
CA HIS A 96 -0.05 -0.11 -19.51
C HIS A 96 -0.49 -1.57 -19.40
N ASP A 97 -0.29 -2.33 -20.47
CA ASP A 97 -0.21 -3.79 -20.42
C ASP A 97 1.27 -4.21 -20.51
N SER A 98 1.96 -4.17 -19.38
CA SER A 98 3.40 -4.43 -19.31
C SER A 98 3.83 -4.84 -17.89
N PRO A 99 5.11 -5.23 -17.68
CA PRO A 99 5.64 -5.49 -16.34
C PRO A 99 5.49 -4.34 -15.33
N LEU A 100 5.12 -3.13 -15.78
CA LEU A 100 4.76 -2.02 -14.91
C LEU A 100 3.50 -2.31 -14.08
N THR A 101 2.53 -3.03 -14.65
CA THR A 101 1.21 -3.29 -14.04
C THR A 101 1.01 -4.76 -13.69
N TRP A 102 1.78 -5.67 -14.28
CA TRP A 102 1.67 -7.10 -13.98
C TRP A 102 2.00 -7.39 -12.52
N VAL A 103 1.27 -8.37 -11.95
CA VAL A 103 1.60 -8.92 -10.64
C VAL A 103 2.76 -9.91 -10.81
N SER A 104 3.94 -9.53 -10.29
CA SER A 104 5.10 -10.42 -10.23
C SER A 104 4.91 -11.43 -9.11
N TRP A 105 5.09 -12.71 -9.42
CA TRP A 105 5.15 -13.80 -8.44
C TRP A 105 6.59 -14.16 -8.03
N GLN A 106 7.57 -13.40 -8.53
CA GLN A 106 8.96 -13.49 -8.08
C GLN A 106 9.15 -12.47 -6.98
N HIS A 107 9.37 -12.96 -5.77
CA HIS A 107 9.49 -12.15 -4.56
C HIS A 107 10.91 -12.18 -4.01
N ASP A 108 11.41 -11.02 -3.62
CA ASP A 108 12.58 -10.90 -2.78
C ASP A 108 12.28 -11.32 -1.33
N PRO A 109 13.29 -11.66 -0.52
CA PRO A 109 13.08 -12.05 0.89
C PRO A 109 12.24 -11.04 1.70
N TRP A 110 12.42 -9.73 1.47
CA TRP A 110 11.66 -8.71 2.20
C TRP A 110 10.18 -8.65 1.81
N GLN A 111 9.83 -9.09 0.60
CA GLN A 111 8.46 -9.16 0.10
C GLN A 111 7.74 -10.35 0.72
N GLU A 112 8.43 -11.49 0.83
CA GLU A 112 7.94 -12.65 1.58
C GLU A 112 7.70 -12.30 3.07
N ASP A 113 8.60 -11.53 3.69
CA ASP A 113 8.41 -11.03 5.05
C ASP A 113 7.18 -10.10 5.18
N LEU A 114 6.89 -9.29 4.16
CA LEU A 114 5.70 -8.44 4.14
C LEU A 114 4.43 -9.27 3.95
N LEU A 115 4.46 -10.26 3.05
CA LEU A 115 3.35 -11.18 2.82
C LEU A 115 2.99 -11.95 4.09
N ALA A 116 3.98 -12.51 4.79
CA ALA A 116 3.79 -13.19 6.07
C ALA A 116 3.20 -12.26 7.15
N HIS A 117 3.61 -10.98 7.15
CA HIS A 117 3.04 -9.97 8.05
C HIS A 117 1.57 -9.69 7.74
N VAL A 118 1.21 -9.51 6.47
CA VAL A 118 -0.16 -9.26 6.03
C VAL A 118 -1.07 -10.47 6.31
N GLN A 119 -0.60 -11.68 6.02
CA GLN A 119 -1.31 -12.92 6.37
C GLN A 119 -1.57 -13.02 7.87
N THR A 120 -0.58 -12.66 8.70
CA THR A 120 -0.73 -12.63 10.16
C THR A 120 -1.80 -11.63 10.60
N LEU A 121 -1.83 -10.42 10.03
CA LEU A 121 -2.84 -9.40 10.33
C LEU A 121 -4.24 -9.81 9.88
N ILE A 122 -4.38 -10.45 8.71
CA ILE A 122 -5.66 -10.98 8.21
C ILE A 122 -6.17 -12.07 9.16
N ARG A 123 -5.32 -13.01 9.57
CA ARG A 123 -5.67 -14.05 10.55
C ARG A 123 -6.11 -13.42 11.87
N LEU A 124 -5.33 -12.46 12.39
CA LEU A 124 -5.67 -11.73 13.61
C LEU A 124 -7.04 -11.06 13.50
N ARG A 125 -7.31 -10.34 12.40
CA ARG A 125 -8.62 -9.71 12.16
C ARG A 125 -9.76 -10.72 12.10
N HIS A 126 -9.52 -11.88 11.47
CA HIS A 126 -10.52 -12.94 11.37
C HIS A 126 -10.87 -13.52 12.74
N GLU A 127 -9.86 -13.83 13.55
CA GLU A 127 -9.99 -14.47 14.86
C GLU A 127 -10.51 -13.52 15.97
N ASN A 128 -10.45 -12.19 15.77
CA ASN A 128 -10.82 -11.21 16.78
C ASN A 128 -12.07 -10.40 16.36
N PRO A 129 -13.27 -10.71 16.91
CA PRO A 129 -14.51 -9.99 16.59
C PRO A 129 -14.46 -8.48 16.86
N ALA A 130 -13.65 -8.04 17.83
CA ALA A 130 -13.44 -6.61 18.12
C ALA A 130 -12.89 -5.81 16.92
N LEU A 131 -12.18 -6.47 15.99
CA LEU A 131 -11.67 -5.85 14.76
C LEU A 131 -12.72 -5.85 13.63
N ARG A 132 -13.84 -6.55 13.80
CA ARG A 132 -14.94 -6.66 12.84
C ARG A 132 -16.29 -6.30 13.49
N PRO A 133 -16.40 -5.13 14.15
CA PRO A 133 -17.61 -4.80 14.89
C PRO A 133 -18.80 -4.61 13.95
N SER A 134 -19.97 -5.12 14.35
CA SER A 134 -21.25 -4.91 13.64
C SER A 134 -21.95 -3.61 14.04
N ARG A 135 -21.50 -2.99 15.14
CA ARG A 135 -21.98 -1.72 15.69
C ARG A 135 -20.81 -0.92 16.25
N TYR A 136 -20.89 0.41 16.21
CA TYR A 136 -19.89 1.25 16.85
C TYR A 136 -19.97 1.14 18.38
N ALA A 137 -18.83 1.29 19.05
CA ALA A 137 -18.81 1.37 20.50
C ALA A 137 -19.48 2.67 20.96
N HIS A 138 -20.36 2.58 21.95
CA HIS A 138 -20.92 3.72 22.68
C HIS A 138 -20.33 3.72 24.08
N GLU A 139 -20.02 4.90 24.63
CA GLU A 139 -19.32 5.04 25.92
C GLU A 139 -20.01 4.30 27.09
N ASP A 140 -21.34 4.12 27.03
CA ASP A 140 -22.13 3.50 28.09
C ASP A 140 -22.46 2.02 27.86
N GLU A 141 -22.00 1.40 26.78
CA GLU A 141 -22.26 -0.01 26.47
C GLU A 141 -20.98 -0.85 26.53
N HIS A 142 -20.95 -1.82 27.45
CA HIS A 142 -19.96 -2.90 27.40
C HIS A 142 -20.30 -3.83 26.22
N VAL A 143 -19.43 -3.84 25.20
CA VAL A 143 -19.55 -4.69 24.00
C VAL A 143 -19.03 -6.09 24.26
#